data_AF-A0A7J8XG71-F1
#
_entry.id   AF-A0A7J8XG71-F1
#
_cell.length_a   1.000
_cell.length_b   1.000
_cell.length_c   1.000
_cell.angle_alpha   90.00
_cell.angle_beta   90.00
_cell.angle_gamma   90.00
#
_symmetry.space_group_name_H-M   'P 1'
#
loop_
_entity.id
_entity.type
_entity.pdbx_description
1 polymer ?
#
loop_
_entity_poly.entity_id
_entity_poly.type
_entity_poly.pdbx_seq_one_letter_code
_entity_poly.pdbx_strand_id
1 'polypeptide(L)'
;MEPSMGGEVEPQKPGFFVAVHVGAGYHAPSNEKALRSAMKRACLAAASVLRKGPGVSVDAVAAAIQVLEDDPSTNAGRGSNLTEDGNVECDASLMDGQSGAFGAVGAVPGVPNAIQIAALLVKEQTNGSSLLGRIPPMFLVGEGARLWAKSNGIALPESMVKADQWLVTPKARAQWKHYKAMLLDAKAEIDISSEGKSCNAQHNASIQ
;
A
#
# COMPACT_ATOMS: atom_id res chain seq x y z
N MET A 1 28.83 -52.38 -32.43
CA MET A 1 27.58 -51.66 -32.18
C MET A 1 27.85 -50.72 -31.03
N GLU A 2 27.94 -49.42 -31.32
CA GLU A 2 28.22 -48.38 -30.33
C GLU A 2 27.03 -48.21 -29.37
N PRO A 3 27.26 -47.90 -28.09
CA PRO A 3 26.19 -47.59 -27.15
C PRO A 3 25.60 -46.20 -27.49
N SER A 4 24.28 -46.12 -27.58
CA SER A 4 23.56 -44.87 -27.83
C SER A 4 23.80 -43.88 -26.70
N MET A 5 24.35 -42.72 -27.03
CA MET A 5 24.46 -41.56 -26.14
C MET A 5 23.06 -41.17 -25.65
N GLY A 6 22.84 -41.29 -24.34
CA GLY A 6 21.65 -40.74 -23.68
C GLY A 6 21.65 -39.22 -23.81
N GLY A 7 20.62 -38.68 -24.44
CA GLY A 7 20.41 -37.24 -24.51
C GLY A 7 20.21 -36.69 -23.09
N GLU A 8 21.06 -35.76 -22.67
CA GLU A 8 20.86 -34.97 -21.47
C GLU A 8 19.55 -34.19 -21.63
N VAL A 9 18.56 -34.50 -20.78
CA VAL A 9 17.33 -33.72 -20.69
C VAL A 9 17.69 -32.43 -19.97
N GLU A 10 17.75 -31.30 -20.70
CA GLU A 10 17.91 -30.00 -20.05
C GLU A 10 16.80 -29.82 -18.99
N PRO A 11 17.14 -29.42 -17.76
CA PRO A 11 16.15 -29.23 -16.72
C PRO A 11 15.16 -28.15 -17.18
N GLN A 12 13.88 -28.52 -17.29
CA GLN A 12 12.82 -27.56 -17.60
C GLN A 12 12.88 -26.42 -16.59
N LYS A 13 13.07 -25.18 -17.08
CA LYS A 13 12.97 -24.00 -16.22
C LYS A 13 11.58 -24.02 -15.58
N PRO A 14 11.48 -24.03 -14.24
CA PRO A 14 10.18 -24.04 -13.58
C PRO A 14 9.36 -22.83 -14.04
N GLY A 15 8.14 -23.09 -14.48
CA GLY A 15 7.20 -22.05 -14.84
C GLY A 15 6.82 -21.23 -13.61
N PHE A 16 6.50 -19.96 -13.80
CA PHE A 16 5.97 -19.10 -12.75
C PHE A 16 4.61 -18.55 -13.16
N PHE A 17 3.81 -18.19 -12.16
CA PHE A 17 2.54 -17.51 -12.34
C PHE A 17 2.49 -16.30 -11.41
N VAL A 18 1.95 -15.19 -11.91
CA VAL A 18 1.71 -13.98 -11.12
C VAL A 18 0.31 -13.47 -11.40
N ALA A 19 -0.39 -13.11 -10.33
CA ALA A 19 -1.67 -12.43 -10.38
C ALA A 19 -1.58 -11.13 -9.59
N VAL A 20 -2.27 -10.10 -10.08
CA VAL A 20 -2.37 -8.78 -9.45
C VAL A 20 -3.81 -8.28 -9.54
N HIS A 21 -4.19 -7.37 -8.66
CA HIS A 21 -5.47 -6.65 -8.73
C HIS A 21 -5.24 -5.17 -8.41
N VAL A 22 -6.20 -4.32 -8.81
CA VAL A 22 -6.16 -2.86 -8.58
C VAL A 22 -7.36 -2.39 -7.75
N GLY A 23 -7.70 -3.21 -6.75
CA GLY A 23 -8.88 -3.01 -5.90
C GLY A 23 -10.21 -3.42 -6.55
N ALA A 24 -11.23 -3.54 -5.70
CA ALA A 24 -12.62 -3.80 -6.09
C ALA A 24 -13.47 -2.58 -5.75
N GLY A 25 -14.49 -2.32 -6.58
CA GLY A 25 -15.35 -1.14 -6.45
C GLY A 25 -15.86 -0.69 -7.81
N TYR A 26 -16.29 0.57 -7.90
CA TYR A 26 -16.72 1.13 -9.17
C TYR A 26 -15.52 1.59 -10.01
N HIS A 27 -15.25 0.84 -11.08
CA HIS A 27 -14.26 1.20 -12.09
C HIS A 27 -14.93 1.94 -13.24
N ALA A 28 -14.88 3.27 -13.22
CA ALA A 28 -15.40 4.08 -14.32
C ALA A 28 -14.77 3.65 -15.66
N PRO A 29 -15.54 3.56 -16.77
CA PRO A 29 -15.00 3.14 -18.06
C PRO A 29 -13.78 3.96 -18.53
N SER A 30 -13.73 5.24 -18.18
CA SER A 30 -12.59 6.12 -18.45
C SER A 30 -11.28 5.67 -17.81
N ASN A 31 -11.33 4.91 -16.71
CA ASN A 31 -10.16 4.42 -15.98
C ASN A 31 -9.67 3.05 -16.46
N GLU A 32 -10.48 2.31 -17.24
CA GLU A 32 -10.18 0.91 -17.61
C GLU A 32 -8.81 0.76 -18.28
N LYS A 33 -8.51 1.64 -19.24
CA LYS A 33 -7.23 1.61 -19.96
C LYS A 33 -6.03 1.82 -19.02
N ALA A 34 -6.13 2.77 -18.10
CA ALA A 34 -5.07 3.07 -17.14
C ALA A 34 -4.85 1.90 -16.17
N LEU A 35 -5.93 1.35 -15.62
CA LEU A 35 -5.90 0.23 -14.69
C LEU A 35 -5.35 -1.06 -15.33
N ARG A 36 -5.78 -1.38 -16.56
CA ARG A 36 -5.20 -2.52 -17.32
C ARG A 36 -3.71 -2.32 -17.61
N SER A 37 -3.29 -1.09 -17.93
CA SER A 37 -1.88 -0.77 -18.13
C SER A 37 -1.06 -0.96 -16.85
N ALA A 38 -1.58 -0.50 -15.70
CA ALA A 38 -0.93 -0.69 -14.40
C ALA A 38 -0.76 -2.18 -14.05
N MET A 39 -1.82 -2.99 -14.17
CA MET A 39 -1.74 -4.44 -13.94
C MET A 39 -0.74 -5.12 -14.88
N LYS A 40 -0.73 -4.75 -16.17
CA LYS A 40 0.24 -5.29 -17.13
C LYS A 40 1.68 -4.98 -16.71
N ARG A 41 1.98 -3.74 -16.33
CA ARG A 41 3.32 -3.35 -15.87
C ARG A 41 3.71 -4.08 -14.58
N ALA A 42 2.79 -4.23 -13.63
CA ALA A 42 3.03 -4.95 -12.39
C ALA A 42 3.37 -6.43 -12.65
N CYS A 43 2.60 -7.11 -13.50
CA CYS A 43 2.91 -8.49 -13.91
C CYS A 43 4.26 -8.60 -14.61
N LEU A 44 4.61 -7.64 -15.48
CA LEU A 44 5.90 -7.63 -16.17
C LEU A 44 7.08 -7.41 -15.20
N ALA A 45 6.91 -6.56 -14.19
CA ALA A 45 7.92 -6.33 -13.16
C ALA A 45 8.17 -7.58 -12.31
N ALA A 46 7.11 -8.22 -11.80
CA ALA A 46 7.23 -9.49 -11.09
C ALA A 46 7.86 -10.58 -11.97
N ALA A 47 7.40 -10.73 -13.21
CA ALA A 47 7.94 -11.70 -14.15
C ALA A 47 9.45 -11.46 -14.41
N SER A 48 9.90 -10.20 -14.43
CA SER A 48 11.31 -9.87 -14.57
C SER A 48 12.17 -10.31 -13.39
N VAL A 49 11.61 -10.30 -12.19
CA VAL A 49 12.28 -10.82 -11.00
C VAL A 49 12.26 -12.35 -10.99
N LEU A 50 11.10 -12.97 -11.25
CA LEU A 50 10.93 -14.43 -11.26
C LEU A 50 11.81 -15.13 -12.31
N ARG A 51 12.12 -14.47 -13.43
CA ARG A 51 13.06 -14.98 -14.44
C ARG A 51 14.49 -15.18 -13.93
N LYS A 52 14.85 -14.61 -12.77
CA LYS A 52 16.20 -14.74 -12.18
C LYS A 52 16.42 -16.11 -11.53
N GLY A 53 15.37 -16.85 -11.21
CA GLY A 53 15.46 -18.18 -10.59
C GLY A 53 14.53 -18.34 -9.38
N PRO A 54 14.64 -19.48 -8.66
CA PRO A 54 13.86 -19.73 -7.44
C PRO A 54 14.28 -18.82 -6.28
N GLY A 55 13.46 -18.74 -5.23
CA GLY A 55 13.79 -18.01 -4.00
C GLY A 55 13.60 -16.48 -4.06
N VAL A 56 13.05 -15.95 -5.15
CA VAL A 56 12.86 -14.50 -5.38
C VAL A 56 11.39 -14.08 -5.34
N SER A 57 10.49 -14.92 -4.82
CA SER A 57 9.04 -14.66 -4.80
C SER A 57 8.68 -13.39 -4.02
N VAL A 58 9.33 -13.17 -2.88
CA VAL A 58 9.18 -11.94 -2.06
C VAL A 58 9.55 -10.70 -2.87
N ASP A 59 10.72 -10.72 -3.52
CA ASP A 59 11.18 -9.61 -4.36
C ASP A 59 10.27 -9.38 -5.57
N ALA A 60 9.71 -10.45 -6.15
CA ALA A 60 8.81 -10.35 -7.29
C ALA A 60 7.47 -9.69 -6.93
N VAL A 61 6.88 -10.07 -5.78
CA VAL A 61 5.65 -9.46 -5.27
C VAL A 61 5.90 -8.00 -4.89
N ALA A 62 7.00 -7.71 -4.20
CA ALA A 62 7.38 -6.33 -3.87
C ALA A 62 7.56 -5.46 -5.12
N ALA A 63 8.18 -5.98 -6.19
CA ALA A 63 8.33 -5.28 -7.45
C ALA A 63 6.99 -5.04 -8.17
N ALA A 64 6.05 -5.99 -8.15
CA ALA A 64 4.72 -5.79 -8.71
C ALA A 64 3.94 -4.71 -7.95
N ILE A 65 3.94 -4.77 -6.62
CA ILE A 65 3.19 -3.82 -5.79
C ILE A 65 3.81 -2.42 -5.87
N GLN A 66 5.14 -2.30 -5.91
CA GLN A 66 5.81 -1.01 -6.12
C GLN A 66 5.33 -0.33 -7.41
N VAL A 67 5.16 -1.09 -8.50
CA VAL A 67 4.62 -0.57 -9.76
C VAL A 67 3.18 -0.07 -9.63
N LEU A 68 2.38 -0.70 -8.77
CA LEU A 68 1.02 -0.28 -8.48
C LEU A 68 0.99 0.97 -7.57
N GLU A 69 1.82 1.00 -6.53
CA GLU A 69 2.00 2.14 -5.61
C GLU A 69 2.52 3.39 -6.34
N ASP A 70 3.32 3.23 -7.38
CA ASP A 70 3.82 4.34 -8.20
C ASP A 70 2.75 4.85 -9.20
N ASP A 71 1.69 4.09 -9.45
CA ASP A 71 0.64 4.45 -10.41
C ASP A 71 -0.46 5.31 -9.77
N PRO A 72 -0.66 6.55 -10.23
CA PRO A 72 -1.62 7.50 -9.64
C PRO A 72 -3.10 7.11 -9.82
N SER A 73 -3.39 6.04 -10.57
CA SER A 73 -4.74 5.53 -10.79
C SER A 73 -5.17 4.57 -9.68
N THR A 74 -4.24 4.09 -8.85
CA THR A 74 -4.52 3.19 -7.73
C THR A 74 -4.69 3.97 -6.43
N ASN A 75 -5.23 3.31 -5.41
CA ASN A 75 -5.34 3.83 -4.04
C ASN A 75 -4.27 3.17 -3.15
N ALA A 76 -3.00 3.30 -3.52
CA ALA A 76 -1.84 2.84 -2.76
C ALA A 76 -0.65 3.72 -3.13
N GLY A 77 0.17 4.14 -2.16
CA GLY A 77 1.29 5.05 -2.41
C GLY A 77 0.84 6.35 -3.08
N ARG A 78 1.30 6.59 -4.31
CA ARG A 78 0.91 7.76 -5.09
C ARG A 78 -0.53 7.66 -5.56
N GLY A 79 -1.32 8.68 -5.25
CA GLY A 79 -2.75 8.71 -5.60
C GLY A 79 -3.66 8.09 -4.54
N SER A 80 -3.09 7.66 -3.40
CA SER A 80 -3.85 7.27 -2.23
C SER A 80 -4.90 8.32 -1.81
N ASN A 81 -5.99 7.82 -1.25
CA ASN A 81 -6.96 8.62 -0.53
C ASN A 81 -6.26 9.42 0.57
N LEU A 82 -6.78 10.63 0.81
CA LEU A 82 -6.23 11.52 1.82
C LEU A 82 -6.98 11.33 3.14
N THR A 83 -6.25 11.44 4.25
CA THR A 83 -6.82 11.47 5.61
C THR A 83 -7.72 12.69 5.80
N GLU A 84 -8.42 12.79 6.94
CA GLU A 84 -9.23 13.98 7.24
C GLU A 84 -8.45 15.30 7.20
N ASP A 85 -7.15 15.25 7.49
CA ASP A 85 -6.23 16.39 7.46
C ASP A 85 -5.61 16.63 6.08
N GLY A 86 -5.93 15.79 5.09
CA GLY A 86 -5.47 15.95 3.71
C GLY A 86 -4.09 15.35 3.43
N ASN A 87 -3.58 14.48 4.31
CA ASN A 87 -2.27 13.83 4.17
C ASN A 87 -2.40 12.40 3.60
N VAL A 88 -1.29 11.83 3.13
CA VAL A 88 -1.21 10.41 2.74
C VAL A 88 -0.57 9.59 3.85
N GLU A 89 -1.29 8.56 4.27
CA GLU A 89 -0.81 7.51 5.18
C GLU A 89 -1.06 6.16 4.50
N CYS A 90 -0.05 5.29 4.48
CA CYS A 90 -0.12 4.03 3.76
C CYS A 90 0.04 2.82 4.68
N ASP A 91 -0.71 1.78 4.34
CA ASP A 91 -0.62 0.44 4.92
C ASP A 91 -0.10 -0.52 3.84
N ALA A 92 0.74 -1.48 4.24
CA ALA A 92 1.17 -2.57 3.36
C ALA A 92 1.60 -3.79 4.17
N SER A 93 1.49 -4.98 3.58
CA SER A 93 2.01 -6.21 4.17
C SER A 93 2.51 -7.18 3.11
N LEU A 94 3.42 -8.07 3.51
CA LEU A 94 3.99 -9.10 2.67
C LEU A 94 4.28 -10.35 3.52
N MET A 95 4.01 -11.52 2.96
CA MET A 95 4.30 -12.80 3.59
C MET A 95 5.08 -13.70 2.63
N ASP A 96 6.11 -14.37 3.14
CA ASP A 96 6.76 -15.48 2.45
C ASP A 96 6.08 -16.80 2.81
N GLY A 97 5.52 -17.48 1.82
CA GLY A 97 4.85 -18.76 2.03
C GLY A 97 5.79 -19.93 2.34
N GLN A 98 7.09 -19.81 2.03
CA GLN A 98 8.05 -20.88 2.30
C GLN A 98 8.52 -20.86 3.76
N SER A 99 8.97 -19.70 4.26
CA SER A 99 9.46 -19.54 5.63
C SER A 99 8.37 -19.21 6.66
N GLY A 100 7.22 -18.71 6.20
CA GLY A 100 6.20 -18.12 7.08
C GLY A 100 6.55 -16.72 7.59
N ALA A 101 7.69 -16.15 7.15
CA ALA A 101 8.08 -14.80 7.53
C ALA A 101 7.07 -13.75 7.04
N PHE A 102 6.80 -12.76 7.89
CA PHE A 102 5.81 -11.73 7.65
C PHE A 102 6.36 -10.35 7.99
N GLY A 103 5.97 -9.37 7.20
CA GLY A 103 6.30 -7.97 7.40
C GLY A 103 5.11 -7.10 7.06
N ALA A 104 4.80 -6.12 7.90
CA ALA A 104 3.73 -5.17 7.67
C ALA A 104 4.09 -3.77 8.16
N VAL A 105 3.41 -2.80 7.58
CA VAL A 105 3.39 -1.42 8.04
C VAL A 105 1.99 -0.83 8.02
N GLY A 106 1.72 0.12 8.91
CA GLY A 106 0.42 0.79 9.00
C GLY A 106 0.50 2.27 9.35
N ALA A 107 -0.42 3.06 8.81
CA ALA A 107 -0.51 4.51 8.97
C ALA A 107 0.83 5.23 8.71
N VAL A 108 1.64 4.76 7.75
CA VAL A 108 2.98 5.31 7.53
C VAL A 108 2.90 6.61 6.73
N PRO A 109 3.36 7.74 7.27
CA PRO A 109 3.23 9.01 6.59
C PRO A 109 4.33 9.19 5.52
N GLY A 110 3.92 9.70 4.35
CA GLY A 110 4.85 10.27 3.36
C GLY A 110 5.84 9.28 2.74
N VAL A 111 5.51 7.98 2.71
CA VAL A 111 6.32 6.93 2.07
C VAL A 111 5.84 6.71 0.63
N PRO A 112 6.73 6.75 -0.38
CA PRO A 112 6.37 6.42 -1.76
C PRO A 112 5.89 4.97 -1.93
N ASN A 113 6.60 4.03 -1.32
CA ASN A 113 6.35 2.60 -1.46
C ASN A 113 6.34 1.91 -0.10
N ALA A 114 5.16 1.72 0.49
CA ALA A 114 5.01 1.06 1.79
C ALA A 114 5.39 -0.42 1.71
N ILE A 115 5.18 -1.06 0.55
CA ILE A 115 5.54 -2.48 0.36
C ILE A 115 7.04 -2.73 0.50
N GLN A 116 7.90 -1.75 0.18
CA GLN A 116 9.35 -1.91 0.33
C GLN A 116 9.73 -2.02 1.80
N ILE A 117 9.03 -1.34 2.70
CA ILE A 117 9.23 -1.46 4.14
C ILE A 117 8.76 -2.85 4.62
N ALA A 118 7.58 -3.29 4.18
CA ALA A 118 7.07 -4.63 4.51
C ALA A 118 7.99 -5.75 4.00
N ALA A 119 8.51 -5.64 2.77
CA ALA A 119 9.46 -6.59 2.20
C ALA A 119 10.78 -6.62 2.98
N LEU A 120 11.26 -5.47 3.45
CA LEU A 120 12.46 -5.40 4.28
C LEU A 120 12.24 -6.06 5.65
N LEU A 121 11.07 -5.86 6.26
CA LEU A 121 10.72 -6.56 7.51
C LEU A 121 10.71 -8.09 7.32
N VAL A 122 10.18 -8.61 6.21
CA VAL A 122 10.25 -10.05 5.89
C VAL A 122 11.71 -10.52 5.80
N LYS A 123 12.58 -9.77 5.14
CA LYS A 123 14.02 -10.11 5.02
C LYS A 123 14.72 -10.13 6.37
N GLU A 124 14.44 -9.14 7.23
CA GLU A 124 14.99 -9.09 8.59
C GLU A 124 14.55 -10.29 9.43
N GLN A 125 13.30 -10.74 9.32
CA GLN A 125 12.83 -11.97 9.97
C GLN A 125 13.60 -13.21 9.51
N THR A 126 13.89 -13.30 8.19
CA THR A 126 14.61 -14.46 7.63
C THR A 126 16.11 -14.47 7.92
N ASN A 127 16.72 -13.30 8.18
CA ASN A 127 18.14 -13.18 8.48
C ASN A 127 18.51 -13.62 9.91
N GLY A 128 17.51 -13.99 10.72
CA GLY A 128 17.70 -14.55 12.06
C GLY A 128 17.77 -13.49 13.16
N SER A 129 18.27 -13.90 14.32
CA SER A 129 18.30 -13.05 15.50
C SER A 129 19.38 -11.98 15.39
N SER A 130 19.01 -10.73 15.63
CA SER A 130 19.97 -9.60 15.62
C SER A 130 20.90 -9.63 16.85
N LEU A 131 21.75 -8.61 16.98
CA LEU A 131 22.64 -8.44 18.13
C LEU A 131 21.92 -8.71 19.46
N LEU A 132 22.53 -9.56 20.29
CA LEU A 132 22.03 -10.02 21.60
C LEU A 132 20.75 -10.87 21.58
N GLY A 133 20.43 -11.55 20.47
CA GLY A 133 19.30 -12.47 20.45
C GLY A 133 17.94 -11.77 20.31
N ARG A 134 17.92 -10.49 19.89
CA ARG A 134 16.66 -9.75 19.69
C ARG A 134 15.97 -10.21 18.41
N ILE A 135 14.68 -10.50 18.55
CA ILE A 135 13.77 -10.80 17.45
C ILE A 135 13.45 -9.48 16.73
N PRO A 136 13.64 -9.39 15.40
CA PRO A 136 13.26 -8.21 14.63
C PRO A 136 11.74 -7.93 14.73
N PRO A 137 11.28 -6.68 14.55
CA PRO A 137 9.85 -6.41 14.45
C PRO A 137 9.27 -7.04 13.19
N MET A 138 7.98 -7.42 13.23
CA MET A 138 7.23 -7.89 12.06
C MET A 138 6.15 -6.90 11.61
N PHE A 139 5.76 -5.96 12.47
CA PHE A 139 4.77 -4.93 12.16
C PHE A 139 5.20 -3.61 12.81
N LEU A 140 5.25 -2.54 12.02
CA LEU A 140 5.58 -1.19 12.48
C LEU A 140 4.50 -0.21 12.03
N VAL A 141 4.28 0.88 12.77
CA VAL A 141 3.26 1.86 12.42
C VAL A 141 3.75 3.30 12.52
N GLY A 142 3.06 4.20 11.83
CA GLY A 142 3.24 5.64 11.95
C GLY A 142 4.65 6.13 11.60
N GLU A 143 5.06 7.20 12.27
CA GLU A 143 6.39 7.78 12.12
C GLU A 143 7.51 6.79 12.51
N GLY A 144 7.25 5.88 13.46
CA GLY A 144 8.22 4.85 13.85
C GLY A 144 8.61 3.93 12.67
N ALA A 145 7.63 3.53 11.86
CA ALA A 145 7.89 2.76 10.64
C ALA A 145 8.69 3.55 9.60
N ARG A 146 8.35 4.85 9.42
CA ARG A 146 9.05 5.75 8.50
C ARG A 146 10.51 5.93 8.90
N LEU A 147 10.78 6.22 10.17
CA LEU A 147 12.15 6.39 10.67
C LEU A 147 12.95 5.08 10.59
N TRP A 148 12.33 3.95 10.92
CA TRP A 148 12.95 2.64 10.76
C TRP A 148 13.30 2.34 9.31
N ALA A 149 12.42 2.65 8.36
CA ALA A 149 12.70 2.49 6.94
C ALA A 149 13.93 3.31 6.51
N LYS A 150 14.00 4.58 6.94
CA LYS A 150 15.13 5.47 6.68
C LYS A 150 16.44 4.91 7.26
N SER A 151 16.42 4.44 8.51
CA SER A 151 17.63 3.90 9.16
C SER A 151 18.14 2.62 8.52
N ASN A 152 17.27 1.86 7.85
CA ASN A 152 17.61 0.63 7.14
C ASN A 152 17.81 0.85 5.62
N GLY A 153 18.07 2.09 5.19
CA GLY A 153 18.51 2.39 3.84
C GLY A 153 17.40 2.54 2.80
N ILE A 154 16.13 2.57 3.19
CA ILE A 154 15.04 2.94 2.28
C ILE A 154 15.12 4.45 2.03
N ALA A 155 15.24 4.82 0.76
CA ALA A 155 15.24 6.21 0.34
C ALA A 155 13.87 6.85 0.58
N LEU A 156 13.80 7.83 1.47
CA LEU A 156 12.59 8.58 1.76
C LEU A 156 12.74 10.03 1.30
N PRO A 157 11.63 10.71 0.93
CA PRO A 157 11.63 12.14 0.70
C PRO A 157 12.22 12.90 1.90
N GLU A 158 13.01 13.94 1.63
CA GLU A 158 13.70 14.73 2.67
C GLU A 158 12.73 15.37 3.68
N SER A 159 11.50 15.68 3.24
CA SER A 159 10.45 16.25 4.07
C SER A 159 9.07 15.75 3.64
N MET A 160 8.10 15.88 4.54
CA MET A 160 6.69 15.58 4.25
C MET A 160 6.15 16.41 3.09
N VAL A 161 6.54 17.69 3.00
CA VAL A 161 6.15 18.56 1.87
C VAL A 161 6.62 18.00 0.53
N LYS A 162 7.87 17.52 0.45
CA LYS A 162 8.38 16.88 -0.77
C LYS A 162 7.68 15.55 -1.05
N ALA A 163 7.32 14.79 -0.01
CA ALA A 163 6.54 13.56 -0.17
C ALA A 163 5.17 13.87 -0.77
N ASP A 164 4.45 14.84 -0.22
CA ASP A 164 3.09 15.20 -0.65
C ASP A 164 3.04 15.77 -2.08
N GLN A 165 4.10 16.46 -2.52
CA GLN A 165 4.22 16.92 -3.91
C GLN A 165 4.17 15.76 -4.91
N TRP A 166 4.67 14.59 -4.53
CA TRP A 166 4.63 13.38 -5.35
C TRP A 166 3.37 12.55 -5.11
N LEU A 167 3.06 12.28 -3.84
CA LEU A 167 2.01 11.38 -3.38
C LEU A 167 0.60 11.91 -3.67
N VAL A 168 0.36 13.20 -3.42
CA VAL A 168 -0.98 13.79 -3.53
C VAL A 168 -1.25 14.23 -4.96
N THR A 169 -2.02 13.42 -5.69
CA THR A 169 -2.41 13.74 -7.06
C THR A 169 -3.53 14.79 -7.11
N PRO A 170 -3.70 15.51 -8.24
CA PRO A 170 -4.83 16.41 -8.43
C PRO A 170 -6.19 15.71 -8.24
N LYS A 171 -6.30 14.45 -8.68
CA LYS A 171 -7.49 13.61 -8.51
C LYS A 171 -7.77 13.35 -7.03
N ALA A 172 -6.79 12.87 -6.27
CA ALA A 172 -6.95 12.60 -4.84
C ALA A 172 -7.34 13.87 -4.07
N ARG A 173 -6.69 14.99 -4.38
CA ARG A 173 -7.00 16.30 -3.78
C ARG A 173 -8.42 16.78 -4.10
N ALA A 174 -8.87 16.63 -5.35
CA ALA A 174 -10.22 17.01 -5.74
C ALA A 174 -11.28 16.14 -5.03
N GLN A 175 -11.05 14.84 -4.96
CA GLN A 175 -11.92 13.90 -4.26
C GLN A 175 -12.01 14.20 -2.76
N TRP A 176 -10.88 14.48 -2.12
CA TRP A 176 -10.84 14.89 -0.72
C TRP A 176 -11.62 16.18 -0.47
N LYS A 177 -11.44 17.22 -1.30
CA LYS A 177 -12.21 18.48 -1.17
C LYS A 177 -13.71 18.25 -1.28
N HIS A 178 -14.13 17.41 -2.23
CA HIS A 178 -15.54 17.08 -2.43
C HIS A 178 -16.14 16.41 -1.19
N TYR A 179 -15.51 15.36 -0.67
CA TYR A 179 -16.04 14.66 0.51
C TYR A 179 -15.89 15.46 1.81
N LYS A 180 -14.84 16.28 1.95
CA LYS A 180 -14.70 17.18 3.11
C LYS A 180 -15.84 18.20 3.15
N ALA A 181 -16.23 18.77 2.00
CA ALA A 181 -17.38 19.66 1.91
C ALA A 181 -18.69 18.96 2.30
N MET A 182 -18.97 17.78 1.73
CA MET A 182 -20.15 16.99 2.09
C MET A 182 -20.21 16.66 3.59
N LEU A 183 -19.07 16.36 4.21
CA LEU A 183 -18.98 16.08 5.64
C LEU A 183 -19.26 17.32 6.49
N LEU A 184 -18.82 18.50 6.05
CA LEU A 184 -19.11 19.77 6.73
C LEU A 184 -20.60 20.13 6.63
N ASP A 185 -21.19 19.98 5.44
CA ASP A 185 -22.62 20.23 5.22
C ASP A 185 -23.48 19.32 6.11
N ALA A 186 -23.16 18.01 6.15
CA ALA A 186 -23.86 17.05 7.00
C ALA A 186 -23.71 17.35 8.50
N LYS A 187 -22.54 17.83 8.95
CA LYS A 187 -22.32 18.24 10.35
C LYS A 187 -23.17 19.46 10.70
N ALA A 188 -23.23 20.45 9.82
CA ALA A 188 -24.05 21.65 10.03
C ALA A 188 -25.55 21.31 10.14
N GLU A 189 -26.06 20.37 9.33
CA GLU A 189 -27.44 19.90 9.42
C GLU A 189 -27.75 19.23 10.76
N ILE A 190 -26.81 18.42 11.28
CA ILE A 190 -26.95 17.76 12.58
C ILE A 190 -26.99 18.81 13.70
N ASP A 191 -26.08 19.79 13.68
CA ASP A 191 -26.00 20.83 14.71
C ASP A 191 -27.30 21.66 14.77
N ILE A 192 -27.82 22.11 13.62
CA ILE A 192 -29.11 22.81 13.52
C ILE A 192 -30.27 21.96 14.09
N SER A 193 -30.28 20.66 13.79
CA SER A 193 -31.32 19.75 14.29
C SER A 193 -31.25 19.52 15.81
N SER A 194 -30.06 19.66 16.40
CA SER A 194 -29.83 19.49 17.83
C SER A 194 -30.21 20.75 18.63
N GLU A 195 -29.92 21.94 18.09
CA GLU A 195 -30.32 23.23 18.68
C GLU A 195 -31.85 23.41 18.62
N GLY A 196 -32.49 23.06 17.50
CA GLY A 196 -33.95 23.13 17.36
C GLY A 196 -34.72 22.21 18.32
N LYS A 197 -34.11 21.09 18.76
CA LYS A 197 -34.67 20.22 19.80
C LYS A 197 -34.50 20.81 21.22
N SER A 198 -33.41 21.53 21.48
CA SER A 198 -33.17 22.19 22.76
C SER A 198 -34.13 23.35 23.02
N CYS A 199 -34.40 24.18 22.01
CA CYS A 199 -35.35 25.31 22.13
C CYS A 199 -36.81 24.86 22.37
N ASN A 200 -37.22 23.73 21.76
CA ASN A 200 -38.58 23.20 21.93
C ASN A 200 -38.81 22.50 23.29
N ALA A 201 -37.75 22.10 24.00
CA ALA A 201 -37.88 21.50 25.32
C ALA A 201 -38.21 22.54 26.41
N GLN A 202 -37.85 23.81 26.22
CA GLN A 202 -38.07 24.87 27.21
C GLN A 202 -39.47 25.51 27.12
N HIS A 203 -40.21 25.33 26.02
CA HIS A 203 -41.54 25.94 25.86
C HIS A 203 -42.69 25.12 26.48
N ASN A 204 -42.46 23.84 26.81
CA ASN A 204 -43.48 22.95 27.40
C ASN A 204 -43.46 22.91 28.94
N ALA A 205 -42.62 23.69 29.60
CA ALA A 205 -42.48 23.70 31.07
C ALA A 205 -43.23 24.85 31.78
N SER A 206 -44.08 25.62 31.07
CA SER A 206 -44.77 26.80 31.64
C SER A 206 -46.31 26.75 31.55
N ILE A 207 -46.89 25.56 31.37
CA ILE A 207 -48.35 25.37 31.47
C ILE A 207 -48.62 24.24 32.47
N GLN A 208 -48.52 24.54 33.76
CA GLN A 208 -49.24 23.89 34.87
C GLN A 208 -49.52 24.92 35.96
#